data_AF-A0A2B7ZZC9-F1
#
_entry.id   AF-A0A2B7ZZC9-F1
#
_cell.length_a   1.000
_cell.length_b   1.000
_cell.length_c   1.000
_cell.angle_alpha   90.00
_cell.angle_beta   90.00
_cell.angle_gamma   90.00
#
_symmetry.space_group_name_H-M   'P 1'
#
loop_
_entity.id
_entity.type
_entity.pdbx_description
1 polymer ?
#
loop_
_entity_poly.entity_id
_entity_poly.type
_entity_poly.pdbx_seq_one_letter_code
_entity_poly.pdbx_strand_id
1 'polypeptide(L)'
;MQGGSVSNCYAHVAVRLESSDRHYLGNYVGGLLGSLRDASLSASYSSGNVSANLSASETLYIGGLAGVLLNAASSIRNCFAVGNINARS
;
A
#
# COMPACT_ATOMS: atom_id res chain seq x y z
N MET A 1 -7.65 1.52 5.60
CA MET A 1 -8.39 0.92 6.74
C MET A 1 -8.22 1.83 7.95
N GLN A 2 -9.29 2.04 8.72
CA GLN A 2 -9.27 2.78 9.98
C GLN A 2 -9.85 1.91 11.10
N GLY A 3 -9.05 1.60 12.12
CA GLY A 3 -9.44 0.67 13.17
C GLY A 3 -9.43 -0.80 12.72
N GLY A 4 -9.20 -1.72 13.67
CA GLY A 4 -9.34 -3.16 13.45
C GLY A 4 -8.05 -3.92 13.09
N SER A 5 -8.21 -5.15 12.62
CA SER A 5 -7.10 -6.01 12.22
C SER A 5 -7.38 -6.72 10.91
N VAL A 6 -6.36 -6.78 10.06
CA VAL A 6 -6.29 -7.64 8.88
C VAL A 6 -5.30 -8.73 9.22
N SER A 7 -5.72 -9.98 9.09
CA SER A 7 -4.83 -11.11 9.37
C SER A 7 -5.11 -12.27 8.43
N ASN A 8 -4.08 -13.08 8.18
CA ASN A 8 -4.19 -14.29 7.35
C ASN A 8 -4.69 -13.99 5.92
N CYS A 9 -4.24 -12.88 5.34
CA CYS A 9 -4.60 -12.48 3.98
C CYS A 9 -3.44 -12.68 3.00
N TYR A 10 -3.77 -12.96 1.75
CA TYR A 10 -2.81 -13.24 0.68
C TYR A 10 -3.23 -12.50 -0.58
N ALA A 11 -2.31 -11.76 -1.20
CA ALA A 11 -2.53 -11.11 -2.49
C ALA A 11 -1.43 -11.50 -3.48
N HIS A 12 -1.84 -11.99 -4.66
CA HIS A 12 -0.93 -12.35 -5.74
C HIS A 12 -1.10 -11.47 -6.99
N VAL A 13 -2.16 -10.66 -7.02
CA VAL A 13 -2.53 -9.86 -8.19
C VAL A 13 -1.70 -8.58 -8.20
N ALA A 14 -1.30 -8.14 -9.40
CA ALA A 14 -0.59 -6.88 -9.58
C ALA A 14 -1.51 -5.69 -9.27
N VAL A 15 -1.03 -4.76 -8.44
CA VAL A 15 -1.72 -3.51 -8.12
C VAL A 15 -1.17 -2.41 -9.00
N ARG A 16 -2.04 -1.67 -9.70
CA ARG A 16 -1.65 -0.58 -10.59
C ARG A 16 -2.44 0.68 -10.28
N LEU A 17 -1.73 1.79 -10.11
CA LEU A 17 -2.30 3.13 -10.02
C LEU A 17 -1.79 3.98 -11.20
N GLU A 18 -2.72 4.58 -11.94
CA GLU A 18 -2.43 5.55 -13.00
C GLU A 18 -3.21 6.83 -12.67
N SER A 19 -2.52 7.95 -12.49
CA SER A 19 -3.17 9.26 -12.28
C SER A 19 -2.71 10.26 -13.35
N SER A 20 -3.69 10.76 -14.10
CA SER A 20 -3.52 11.80 -15.12
C SER A 20 -3.97 13.19 -14.66
N ASP A 21 -4.71 13.28 -13.54
CA ASP A 21 -5.30 14.52 -13.05
C ASP A 21 -4.59 15.02 -11.79
N ARG A 22 -4.18 16.30 -11.80
CA ARG A 22 -3.35 16.96 -10.77
C ARG A 22 -4.09 17.31 -9.46
N HIS A 23 -5.12 16.55 -9.08
CA HIS A 23 -6.03 16.97 -8.02
C HIS A 23 -6.15 16.01 -6.83
N TYR A 24 -5.29 14.98 -6.72
CA TYR A 24 -5.31 14.09 -5.56
C TYR A 24 -4.11 14.31 -4.64
N LEU A 25 -4.40 14.82 -3.45
CA LEU A 25 -3.45 14.97 -2.35
C LEU A 25 -3.13 13.59 -1.77
N GLY A 26 -2.06 12.97 -2.27
CA GLY A 26 -1.44 11.77 -1.72
C GLY A 26 -2.06 10.47 -2.22
N ASN A 27 -1.30 9.76 -3.06
CA ASN A 27 -1.71 8.46 -3.55
C ASN A 27 -1.06 7.35 -2.73
N TYR A 28 -1.88 6.50 -2.12
CA TYR A 28 -1.42 5.39 -1.28
C TYR A 28 -1.66 4.05 -1.97
N VAL A 29 -0.58 3.37 -2.35
CA VAL A 29 -0.63 2.12 -3.10
C VAL A 29 0.07 1.03 -2.30
N GLY A 30 -0.69 0.00 -1.92
CA GLY A 30 -0.16 -1.16 -1.22
C GLY A 30 -0.58 -2.45 -1.89
N GLY A 31 0.29 -3.46 -1.85
CA GLY A 31 -0.03 -4.79 -2.37
C GLY A 31 -1.16 -5.51 -1.62
N LEU A 32 -1.45 -5.11 -0.37
CA LEU A 32 -2.63 -5.54 0.39
C LEU A 32 -3.53 -4.38 0.79
N LEU A 33 -2.94 -3.25 1.23
CA LEU A 33 -3.69 -2.11 1.79
C LEU A 33 -3.13 -0.78 1.29
N GLY A 34 -3.95 0.12 0.77
CA GLY A 34 -3.48 1.48 0.44
C GLY A 34 -2.95 2.21 1.69
N SER A 35 -3.76 2.27 2.74
CA SER A 35 -3.40 2.90 4.02
C SER A 35 -3.87 2.10 5.22
N LEU A 36 -3.09 2.15 6.30
CA LEU A 36 -3.39 1.55 7.60
C LEU A 36 -3.41 2.66 8.65
N ARG A 37 -4.53 2.88 9.34
CA ARG A 37 -4.68 3.88 10.41
C ARG A 37 -5.32 3.24 11.64
N ASP A 38 -4.68 3.38 12.79
CA ASP A 38 -5.11 2.77 14.06
C ASP A 38 -5.48 1.29 13.91
N ALA A 39 -4.75 0.58 13.05
CA ALA A 39 -5.09 -0.78 12.64
C ALA A 39 -3.84 -1.66 12.54
N SER A 40 -4.03 -2.98 12.54
CA SER A 40 -2.93 -3.94 12.43
C SER A 40 -3.05 -4.83 11.21
N LEU A 41 -1.91 -5.15 10.60
CA LEU A 41 -1.78 -6.21 9.59
C LEU A 41 -0.86 -7.28 10.15
N SER A 42 -1.31 -8.53 10.17
CA SER A 42 -0.52 -9.64 10.69
C SER A 42 -0.62 -10.91 9.84
N ALA A 43 0.42 -11.75 9.88
CA ALA A 43 0.42 -13.08 9.25
C ALA A 43 -0.09 -13.07 7.79
N SER A 44 0.30 -12.06 7.02
CA SER A 44 -0.22 -11.81 5.67
C SER A 44 0.92 -11.59 4.68
N TYR A 45 0.69 -11.89 3.40
CA TYR A 45 1.74 -11.69 2.40
C TYR A 45 1.21 -11.18 1.07
N SER A 46 2.10 -10.52 0.32
CA SER A 46 1.83 -10.08 -1.05
C SER A 46 2.95 -10.51 -1.99
N SER A 47 2.60 -11.20 -3.07
CA SER A 47 3.52 -11.55 -4.16
C SER A 47 3.21 -10.81 -5.46
N GLY A 48 2.12 -10.03 -5.49
CA GLY A 48 1.78 -9.20 -6.64
C GLY A 48 2.74 -8.03 -6.83
N ASN A 49 3.10 -7.72 -8.07
CA ASN A 49 3.85 -6.52 -8.39
C ASN A 49 2.99 -5.27 -8.12
N VAL A 50 3.60 -4.22 -7.56
CA VAL A 50 2.93 -2.96 -7.28
C VAL A 50 3.54 -1.88 -8.17
N SER A 51 2.74 -1.24 -9.01
CA SER A 51 3.19 -0.13 -9.85
C SER A 51 2.30 1.11 -9.68
N ALA A 52 2.92 2.28 -9.65
CA ALA A 52 2.21 3.54 -9.62
C ALA A 52 2.87 4.55 -10.55
N ASN A 53 2.05 5.28 -11.31
CA ASN A 53 2.45 6.27 -12.27
C ASN A 53 1.62 7.54 -12.06
N LEU A 54 2.27 8.60 -11.60
CA LEU A 54 1.65 9.89 -11.30
C LEU A 54 2.24 10.99 -12.19
N SER A 55 1.48 12.06 -12.39
CA SER A 55 1.93 13.24 -13.13
C SER A 55 2.54 14.30 -12.19
N ALA A 56 3.88 14.36 -12.12
CA ALA A 56 4.81 15.44 -11.72
C ALA A 56 4.51 16.39 -10.52
N SER A 57 3.39 16.27 -9.80
CA SER A 57 3.01 17.22 -8.74
C SER A 57 2.32 16.55 -7.55
N GLU A 58 2.42 15.23 -7.41
CA GLU A 58 1.73 14.47 -6.36
C GLU A 58 2.72 13.62 -5.55
N THR A 59 2.49 13.55 -4.23
CA THR A 59 3.25 12.66 -3.35
C THR A 59 2.74 11.22 -3.50
N LEU A 60 3.62 10.30 -3.85
CA LEU A 60 3.34 8.88 -3.96
C LEU A 60 3.86 8.12 -2.73
N TYR A 61 3.00 7.34 -2.12
CA TYR A 61 3.35 6.39 -1.07
C TYR A 61 3.04 4.97 -1.55
N ILE A 62 4.08 4.25 -1.95
CA ILE A 62 3.98 2.89 -2.48
C ILE A 62 4.65 1.88 -1.55
N GLY A 63 4.03 0.72 -1.34
CA GLY A 63 4.62 -0.37 -0.56
C GLY A 63 4.11 -1.74 -0.96
N GLY A 64 4.90 -2.78 -0.68
CA GLY A 64 4.55 -4.16 -1.03
C GLY A 64 3.40 -4.72 -0.20
N LEU A 65 3.20 -4.24 1.02
CA LEU A 65 2.10 -4.64 1.91
C LEU A 65 1.11 -3.49 2.07
N ALA A 66 1.60 -2.37 2.60
CA ALA A 66 0.82 -1.15 2.77
C ALA A 66 1.53 0.06 2.16
N GLY A 67 0.77 0.99 1.58
CA GLY A 67 1.33 2.24 1.05
C GLY A 67 1.74 3.22 2.16
N VAL A 68 0.94 3.31 3.22
CA VAL A 68 1.25 4.15 4.40
C VAL A 68 0.72 3.53 5.69
N LEU A 69 1.46 3.74 6.79
CA LEU A 69 1.00 3.49 8.16
C LEU A 69 0.83 4.83 8.86
N LEU A 70 -0.33 5.04 9.47
CA LEU A 70 -0.72 6.28 10.12
C LEU A 70 -0.99 6.02 11.60
N ASN A 71 -0.50 6.91 12.46
CA ASN A 71 -0.58 6.86 13.92
C ASN A 71 0.27 5.76 14.57
N ALA A 72 0.65 6.01 15.83
CA ALA A 72 1.53 5.11 16.59
C ALA A 72 0.89 3.74 16.92
N ALA A 73 -0.45 3.64 16.91
CA ALA A 73 -1.16 2.39 17.16
C ALA A 73 -1.14 1.44 15.95
N SER A 74 -0.77 1.92 14.76
CA SER A 74 -0.71 1.08 13.57
C SER A 74 0.49 0.14 13.59
N SER A 75 0.31 -1.12 13.18
CA SER A 75 1.43 -2.07 13.12
C SER A 75 1.31 -3.10 12.00
N ILE A 76 2.47 -3.51 11.46
CA ILE A 76 2.60 -4.64 10.54
C ILE A 76 3.54 -5.65 11.19
N ARG A 77 3.11 -6.90 11.34
CA ARG A 77 3.91 -7.96 12.02
C ARG A 77 3.80 -9.29 11.29
N ASN A 78 4.88 -10.05 11.20
CA ASN A 78 4.89 -11.38 10.56
C ASN A 78 4.30 -11.35 9.14
N CYS A 79 4.63 -10.31 8.37
CA CYS A 79 4.18 -10.15 7.00
C CYS A 79 5.38 -10.03 6.06
N PHE A 80 5.22 -10.45 4.81
CA PHE A 80 6.28 -10.34 3.81
C PHE A 80 5.73 -9.98 2.44
N ALA A 81 6.51 -9.23 1.66
CA ALA A 81 6.21 -8.95 0.26
C ALA A 81 7.38 -9.35 -0.62
N VAL A 82 7.08 -9.96 -1.76
CA VAL A 82 8.10 -10.43 -2.73
C VAL A 82 7.90 -9.88 -4.14
N GLY A 83 6.76 -9.26 -4.41
CA GLY A 83 6.51 -8.61 -5.69
C GLY A 83 7.40 -7.38 -5.91
N ASN A 84 7.70 -7.08 -7.17
CA ASN A 84 8.47 -5.88 -7.52
C ASN A 84 7.64 -4.62 -7.29
N ILE A 85 8.30 -3.55 -6.87
CA ILE A 85 7.68 -2.24 -6.66
C ILE A 85 8.25 -1.25 -7.68
N ASN A 86 7.39 -0.58 -8.44
CA ASN A 86 7.77 0.43 -9.43
C ASN A 86 6.99 1.73 -9.21
N ALA A 87 7.69 2.82 -8.91
CA ALA A 87 7.11 4.15 -8.76
C ALA A 87 7.63 5.06 -9.88
N ARG A 88 6.70 5.76 -10.54
CA ARG A 88 6.98 6.82 -11.51
C ARG A 88 6.16 8.05 -11.13
N SER A 89 6.82 9.20 -11.16
CA SER A 89 6.29 10.52 -10.82
C SER A 89 6.74 11.54 -11.85
#